data_AF-A0A949EU06-F1
#
_entry.id   AF-A0A949EU06-F1
#
_cell.length_a   1.000
_cell.length_b   1.000
_cell.length_c   1.000
_cell.angle_alpha   90.00
_cell.angle_beta   90.00
_cell.angle_gamma   90.00
#
_symmetry.space_group_name_H-M   'P 1'
#
loop_
_entity.id
_entity.type
_entity.pdbx_description
1 polymer ?
#
loop_
_entity_poly.entity_id
_entity_poly.type
_entity_poly.pdbx_seq_one_letter_code
_entity_poly.pdbx_strand_id
1 'polypeptide(L)'
;MAKVCIECGKEIKQETDSPYCNKCDDMLDKRFEEIEGNIIVFKELMDKEIEILNKFEKEDIVELYLRVYEDFKEDGDFTEDETRILNTIQKTFSLSENDIGKDKVVIYKESPVKKIDKTKCPECAKDIKEDFNLCPYCGCRLKL
;
A
#
# COMPACT_ATOMS: atom_id res chain seq x y z
N MET A 1 36.67 12.46 -9.08
CA MET A 1 36.45 10.99 -8.98
C MET A 1 35.40 10.63 -10.01
N ALA A 2 35.57 9.51 -10.72
CA ALA A 2 34.57 9.08 -11.71
C ALA A 2 33.30 8.64 -10.97
N LYS A 3 32.12 9.12 -11.41
CA LYS A 3 30.84 8.64 -10.90
C LYS A 3 30.62 7.21 -11.39
N VAL A 4 30.10 6.33 -10.55
CA VAL A 4 29.80 4.93 -10.87
C VAL A 4 28.30 4.69 -10.68
N CYS A 5 27.68 4.03 -11.65
CA CYS A 5 26.27 3.70 -11.63
C CYS A 5 25.96 2.72 -10.50
N ILE A 6 25.02 3.09 -9.62
CA ILE A 6 24.61 2.26 -8.48
C ILE A 6 23.98 0.94 -8.93
N GLU A 7 23.27 0.93 -10.07
CA GLU A 7 22.56 -0.25 -10.57
C GLU A 7 23.48 -1.28 -11.23
N CYS A 8 24.45 -0.86 -12.05
CA CYS A 8 25.26 -1.78 -12.85
C CYS A 8 26.77 -1.72 -12.61
N GLY A 9 27.24 -0.83 -11.72
CA GLY A 9 28.65 -0.68 -11.39
C GLY A 9 29.53 -0.10 -12.50
N LYS A 10 28.95 0.33 -13.62
CA LYS A 10 29.69 0.95 -14.73
C LYS A 10 29.98 2.41 -14.45
N GLU A 11 31.12 2.88 -14.94
CA GLU A 11 31.47 4.30 -14.95
C GLU A 11 30.40 5.11 -15.72
N ILE A 12 29.92 6.16 -15.07
CA ILE A 12 29.02 7.17 -15.67
C ILE A 12 29.91 8.15 -16.42
N LYS A 13 29.81 8.13 -17.75
CA LYS A 13 30.62 8.96 -18.64
C LYS A 13 29.89 10.22 -19.10
N GLN A 14 28.58 10.24 -18.94
CA GLN A 14 27.74 11.35 -19.29
C GLN A 14 27.63 12.36 -18.14
N GLU A 15 27.35 13.61 -18.48
CA GLU A 15 27.10 14.68 -17.51
C GLU A 15 25.66 14.57 -17.03
N THR A 16 25.47 14.01 -15.83
CA THR A 16 24.17 13.84 -15.18
C THR A 16 24.33 13.92 -13.67
N ASP A 17 23.27 14.42 -13.01
CA ASP A 17 23.13 14.37 -11.57
C ASP A 17 22.54 13.04 -11.09
N SER A 18 21.96 12.24 -11.99
CA SER A 18 21.43 10.90 -11.70
C SER A 18 22.54 9.99 -11.13
N PRO A 19 22.21 9.18 -10.12
CA PRO A 19 23.10 8.13 -9.62
C PRO A 19 23.22 6.94 -10.59
N TYR A 20 22.48 6.94 -11.70
CA TYR A 20 22.43 5.86 -12.68
C TYR A 20 23.09 6.24 -14.02
N CYS A 21 23.48 5.24 -14.79
CA CYS A 21 23.86 5.46 -16.19
C CYS A 21 22.59 5.55 -17.06
N ASN A 22 22.62 6.25 -18.21
CA ASN A 22 21.43 6.48 -19.04
C ASN A 22 20.66 5.19 -19.35
N LYS A 23 21.38 4.09 -19.61
CA LYS A 23 20.74 2.79 -19.88
C LYS A 23 19.97 2.24 -18.68
N CYS A 24 20.51 2.41 -17.47
CA CYS A 24 19.86 1.98 -16.24
C CYS A 24 18.72 2.93 -15.86
N ASP A 25 18.91 4.23 -16.07
CA ASP A 25 17.87 5.26 -15.97
C ASP A 25 16.66 4.88 -16.86
N ASP A 26 16.87 4.75 -18.17
CA ASP A 26 15.83 4.38 -19.15
C ASP A 26 15.13 3.04 -18.80
N MET A 27 15.85 2.13 -18.15
CA MET A 27 15.30 0.85 -17.72
C MET A 27 14.45 1.02 -16.46
N LEU A 28 14.92 1.77 -15.48
CA LEU A 28 14.19 2.05 -14.24
C LEU A 28 12.91 2.82 -14.56
N ASP A 29 12.97 3.84 -15.43
CA ASP A 29 11.80 4.62 -15.84
C ASP A 29 10.70 3.73 -16.42
N LYS A 30 11.05 2.80 -17.32
CA LYS A 30 10.10 1.83 -17.87
C LYS A 30 9.51 0.92 -16.80
N ARG A 31 10.33 0.50 -15.82
CA ARG A 31 9.83 -0.30 -14.69
C ARG A 31 8.88 0.50 -13.83
N PHE A 32 9.13 1.79 -13.63
CA PHE A 32 8.23 2.67 -12.91
C PHE A 32 6.87 2.75 -13.60
N GLU A 33 6.85 2.99 -14.91
CA GLU A 33 5.62 3.00 -15.72
C GLU A 33 4.89 1.65 -15.68
N GLU A 34 5.61 0.53 -15.77
CA GLU A 34 5.03 -0.82 -15.63
C GLU A 34 4.38 -1.02 -14.25
N ILE A 35 5.02 -0.56 -13.17
CA ILE A 35 4.51 -0.67 -11.80
C ILE A 35 3.26 0.19 -11.64
N GLU A 36 3.28 1.45 -12.11
CA GLU A 36 2.11 2.33 -12.11
C GLU A 36 0.92 1.66 -12.81
N GLY A 37 1.16 1.11 -14.01
CA GLY A 37 0.14 0.38 -14.77
C GLY A 37 -0.38 -0.86 -14.03
N ASN A 38 0.49 -1.61 -13.36
CA ASN A 38 0.07 -2.78 -12.58
C ASN A 38 -0.81 -2.39 -11.38
N ILE A 39 -0.43 -1.34 -10.66
CA ILE A 39 -1.20 -0.82 -9.53
C ILE A 39 -2.59 -0.39 -10.01
N ILE A 40 -2.66 0.35 -11.12
CA ILE A 40 -3.91 0.89 -11.66
C ILE A 40 -4.81 -0.23 -12.18
N VAL A 41 -4.27 -1.14 -13.00
CA VAL A 41 -5.07 -2.15 -13.71
C VAL A 41 -5.40 -3.35 -12.83
N PHE A 42 -4.43 -3.84 -12.05
CA PHE A 42 -4.60 -5.07 -11.25
C PHE A 42 -4.90 -4.78 -9.79
N LYS A 43 -4.77 -3.54 -9.33
CA LYS A 43 -4.95 -3.17 -7.91
C LYS A 43 -4.06 -4.03 -7.01
N GLU A 44 -2.81 -4.23 -7.44
CA GLU A 44 -1.80 -5.00 -6.72
C GLU A 44 -0.47 -4.25 -6.69
N LEU A 45 0.28 -4.43 -5.59
CA LEU A 45 1.63 -3.91 -5.43
C LEU A 45 2.49 -4.97 -4.75
N MET A 46 3.45 -5.54 -5.47
CA MET A 46 4.32 -6.61 -4.98
C MET A 46 5.57 -6.08 -4.28
N ASP A 47 6.13 -6.86 -3.36
CA ASP A 47 7.36 -6.49 -2.63
C ASP A 47 8.54 -6.16 -3.57
N LYS A 48 8.70 -6.91 -4.66
CA LYS A 48 9.73 -6.66 -5.67
C LYS A 48 9.55 -5.31 -6.40
N GLU A 49 8.31 -4.84 -6.52
CA GLU A 49 7.99 -3.56 -7.15
C GLU A 49 8.28 -2.43 -6.17
N ILE A 50 7.97 -2.63 -4.88
CA ILE A 50 8.37 -1.72 -3.80
C ILE A 50 9.90 -1.57 -3.74
N GLU A 51 10.66 -2.65 -3.90
CA GLU A 51 12.14 -2.59 -3.99
C GLU A 51 12.64 -1.72 -5.15
N ILE A 52 11.92 -1.73 -6.29
CA ILE A 52 12.24 -0.88 -7.44
C ILE A 52 11.88 0.58 -7.13
N LEU A 53 10.67 0.82 -6.58
CA LEU A 53 10.23 2.17 -6.20
C LEU A 53 11.14 2.82 -5.16
N ASN A 54 11.77 2.07 -4.26
CA ASN A 54 12.78 2.57 -3.32
C ASN A 54 14.03 3.18 -3.98
N LYS A 55 14.21 3.01 -5.29
CA LYS A 55 15.31 3.59 -6.06
C LYS A 55 15.02 5.00 -6.58
N PHE A 56 13.76 5.46 -6.48
CA PHE A 56 13.30 6.75 -6.99
C PHE A 56 13.30 7.81 -5.90
N GLU A 57 13.27 9.07 -6.33
CA GLU A 57 13.17 10.18 -5.39
C GLU A 57 11.77 10.24 -4.78
N LYS A 58 11.66 10.87 -3.60
CA LYS A 58 10.38 10.92 -2.89
C LYS A 58 9.33 11.65 -3.72
N GLU A 59 9.77 12.67 -4.45
CA GLU A 59 8.99 13.48 -5.38
C GLU A 59 8.31 12.61 -6.44
N ASP A 60 9.03 11.68 -7.06
CA ASP A 60 8.45 10.74 -8.04
C ASP A 60 7.39 9.84 -7.41
N ILE A 61 7.64 9.37 -6.18
CA ILE A 61 6.69 8.54 -5.45
C ILE A 61 5.43 9.33 -5.06
N VAL A 62 5.57 10.61 -4.73
CA VAL A 62 4.43 11.49 -4.49
C VAL A 62 3.59 11.62 -5.76
N GLU A 63 4.21 11.81 -6.93
CA GLU A 63 3.48 11.85 -8.19
C GLU A 63 2.74 10.55 -8.49
N LEU A 64 3.41 9.40 -8.31
CA LEU A 64 2.78 8.09 -8.47
C LEU A 64 1.57 7.94 -7.54
N TYR A 65 1.72 8.28 -6.26
CA TYR A 65 0.63 8.23 -5.29
C TYR A 65 -0.57 9.04 -5.76
N LEU A 66 -0.33 10.28 -6.22
CA LEU A 66 -1.40 11.18 -6.65
C LEU A 66 -2.11 10.64 -7.89
N ARG A 67 -1.38 10.09 -8.87
CA ARG A 67 -2.00 9.51 -10.08
C ARG A 67 -2.85 8.29 -9.73
N VAL A 68 -2.32 7.37 -8.91
CA VAL A 68 -3.06 6.20 -8.42
C VAL A 68 -4.29 6.61 -7.61
N TYR A 69 -4.16 7.62 -6.75
CA TYR A 69 -5.28 8.15 -5.98
C TYR A 69 -6.42 8.64 -6.89
N GLU A 70 -6.10 9.47 -7.88
CA GLU A 70 -7.10 10.03 -8.79
C GLU A 70 -7.78 8.92 -9.59
N ASP A 71 -7.01 7.99 -10.15
CA ASP A 71 -7.53 6.85 -10.91
C ASP A 71 -8.49 6.00 -10.05
N PHE A 72 -8.10 5.65 -8.82
CA PHE A 72 -8.96 4.90 -7.91
C PHE A 72 -10.20 5.69 -7.47
N LYS A 73 -10.10 7.03 -7.42
CA LYS A 73 -11.22 7.89 -7.01
C LYS A 73 -12.25 8.04 -8.12
N GLU A 74 -11.86 7.95 -9.39
CA GLU A 74 -12.80 8.01 -10.52
C GLU A 74 -13.86 6.88 -10.46
N ASP A 75 -13.50 5.72 -9.92
CA ASP A 75 -14.41 4.58 -9.72
C ASP A 75 -15.36 4.73 -8.50
N GLY A 76 -15.18 5.80 -7.70
CA GLY A 76 -16.07 6.18 -6.59
C GLY A 76 -15.41 6.16 -5.21
N ASP A 77 -15.92 5.34 -4.30
CA ASP A 77 -15.31 5.13 -2.98
C ASP A 77 -14.26 4.03 -3.08
N PHE A 78 -13.11 4.24 -2.41
CA PHE A 78 -12.02 3.28 -2.44
C PHE A 78 -12.45 1.91 -1.89
N THR A 79 -12.14 0.86 -2.64
CA THR A 79 -12.23 -0.51 -2.15
C THR A 79 -11.21 -0.77 -1.05
N GLU A 80 -11.33 -1.92 -0.38
CA GLU A 80 -10.36 -2.33 0.65
C GLU A 80 -8.94 -2.48 0.07
N ASP A 81 -8.82 -3.07 -1.12
CA ASP A 81 -7.53 -3.29 -1.77
C ASP A 81 -6.88 -1.98 -2.22
N GLU A 82 -7.65 -1.09 -2.86
CA GLU A 82 -7.19 0.24 -3.26
C GLU A 82 -6.71 1.07 -2.06
N THR A 83 -7.51 1.03 -0.99
CA THR A 83 -7.17 1.69 0.26
C THR A 83 -5.88 1.12 0.86
N ARG A 84 -5.71 -0.20 0.82
CA ARG A 84 -4.50 -0.87 1.32
C ARG A 84 -3.27 -0.49 0.51
N ILE A 85 -3.36 -0.40 -0.82
CA ILE A 85 -2.26 0.02 -1.69
C ILE A 85 -1.84 1.45 -1.38
N LEU A 86 -2.79 2.39 -1.36
CA LEU A 86 -2.50 3.78 -1.03
C LEU A 86 -1.84 3.90 0.36
N ASN A 87 -2.33 3.16 1.35
CA ASN A 87 -1.70 3.11 2.67
C ASN A 87 -0.30 2.50 2.65
N THR A 88 -0.06 1.50 1.80
CA THR A 88 1.24 0.84 1.67
C THR A 88 2.28 1.79 1.08
N ILE A 89 1.91 2.52 0.02
CA ILE A 89 2.77 3.55 -0.58
C ILE A 89 3.03 4.65 0.46
N GLN A 90 1.98 5.16 1.11
CA GLN A 90 2.11 6.22 2.12
C GLN A 90 3.06 5.83 3.26
N LYS A 91 2.88 4.63 3.83
CA LYS A 91 3.69 4.15 4.97
C LYS A 91 5.13 3.84 4.56
N THR A 92 5.31 3.14 3.44
CA THR A 92 6.64 2.70 2.97
C THR A 92 7.54 3.89 2.64
N PHE A 93 6.99 4.89 1.96
CA PHE A 93 7.74 6.06 1.50
C PHE A 93 7.57 7.27 2.41
N SER A 94 6.96 7.08 3.59
CA SER A 94 6.75 8.13 4.59
C SER A 94 6.10 9.40 4.02
N LEU A 95 5.08 9.23 3.18
CA LEU A 95 4.33 10.33 2.58
C LEU A 95 3.42 10.97 3.64
N SER A 96 3.58 12.27 3.83
CA SER A 96 2.83 13.07 4.79
C SER A 96 1.75 13.89 4.11
N GLU A 97 0.82 14.43 4.89
CA GLU A 97 -0.21 15.36 4.41
C GLU A 97 0.35 16.60 3.71
N ASN A 98 1.59 17.00 4.01
CA ASN A 98 2.26 18.12 3.33
C ASN A 98 2.76 17.74 1.94
N ASP A 99 3.02 16.45 1.70
CA ASP A 99 3.50 15.95 0.42
C ASP A 99 2.34 15.74 -0.56
N ILE A 100 1.24 15.13 -0.09
CA ILE A 100 0.12 14.68 -0.94
C ILE A 100 -1.16 15.52 -0.80
N GLY A 101 -1.24 16.40 0.20
CA GLY A 101 -2.45 17.16 0.52
C GLY A 101 -3.37 16.44 1.51
N LYS A 102 -3.94 17.18 2.47
CA LYS A 102 -4.74 16.65 3.58
C LYS A 102 -5.96 15.86 3.13
N ASP A 103 -6.60 16.30 2.05
CA ASP A 103 -7.78 15.69 1.44
C ASP A 103 -7.46 14.38 0.70
N LYS A 104 -6.19 14.15 0.37
CA LYS A 104 -5.73 12.97 -0.37
C LYS A 104 -5.11 11.90 0.54
N VAL A 105 -5.03 12.15 1.84
CA VAL A 105 -4.57 11.14 2.81
C VAL A 105 -5.66 10.08 2.99
N VAL A 106 -5.44 8.90 2.41
CA VAL A 106 -6.33 7.76 2.62
C VAL A 106 -5.93 7.00 3.88
N ILE A 107 -6.74 7.11 4.95
CA ILE A 107 -6.50 6.38 6.19
C ILE A 107 -7.27 5.06 6.15
N TYR A 108 -6.58 3.95 5.89
CA TYR A 108 -7.10 2.64 6.28
C TYR A 108 -6.96 2.56 7.80
N LYS A 109 -8.08 2.75 8.50
CA LYS A 109 -8.17 2.18 9.83
C LYS A 109 -8.32 0.69 9.58
N GLU A 110 -7.24 -0.07 9.79
CA GLU A 110 -7.39 -1.50 10.12
C GLU A 110 -8.48 -1.52 11.18
N SER A 111 -9.70 -1.89 10.79
CA SER A 111 -10.72 -2.15 11.78
C SER A 111 -10.09 -3.21 12.64
N PRO A 112 -9.93 -3.00 13.96
CA PRO A 112 -9.47 -4.08 14.81
C PRO A 112 -10.46 -5.19 14.50
N VAL A 113 -9.96 -6.29 13.91
CA VAL A 113 -10.73 -7.51 13.77
C VAL A 113 -11.34 -7.67 15.15
N LYS A 114 -12.67 -7.50 15.27
CA LYS A 114 -13.35 -7.70 16.54
C LYS A 114 -12.95 -9.11 16.89
N LYS A 115 -12.02 -9.28 17.83
CA LYS A 115 -11.84 -10.55 18.51
C LYS A 115 -13.22 -10.78 19.08
N ILE A 116 -13.99 -11.64 18.42
CA ILE A 116 -15.22 -12.15 18.99
C ILE A 116 -14.72 -12.82 20.26
N ASP A 117 -14.89 -12.12 21.37
CA ASP A 117 -14.65 -12.69 22.69
C ASP A 117 -15.60 -13.88 22.75
N LYS A 118 -15.07 -15.09 22.48
CA LYS A 118 -15.83 -16.34 22.49
C LYS A 118 -16.46 -16.63 23.86
N THR A 119 -16.11 -15.80 24.83
CA THR A 119 -16.63 -15.74 26.18
C THR A 119 -17.98 -15.03 26.29
N LYS A 120 -18.53 -14.40 25.23
CA LYS A 120 -19.81 -13.67 25.30
C LYS A 120 -20.75 -13.97 24.14
N CYS A 121 -22.05 -13.96 24.44
CA CYS A 121 -23.10 -14.07 23.45
C CYS A 121 -23.13 -12.82 22.54
N PRO A 122 -23.18 -12.96 21.20
CA PRO A 122 -23.36 -11.81 20.32
C PRO A 122 -24.74 -11.17 20.42
N GLU A 123 -25.79 -11.93 20.80
CA GLU A 123 -27.16 -11.40 20.88
C GLU A 123 -27.54 -10.84 22.25
N CYS A 124 -27.22 -11.55 23.34
CA CYS A 124 -27.64 -11.14 24.68
C CYS A 124 -26.50 -10.59 25.56
N ALA A 125 -25.27 -10.53 25.02
CA ALA A 125 -24.06 -10.04 25.70
C ALA A 125 -23.68 -10.75 27.02
N LYS A 126 -24.36 -11.84 27.39
CA LYS A 126 -24.04 -12.63 28.59
C LYS A 126 -22.79 -13.47 28.39
N ASP A 127 -22.07 -13.70 29.49
CA ASP A 127 -20.88 -14.56 29.49
C ASP A 127 -21.25 -16.03 29.26
N ILE A 128 -20.62 -16.64 28.27
CA ILE A 128 -20.78 -18.02 27.85
C ILE A 128 -19.42 -18.70 27.84
N LYS A 129 -19.35 -19.94 28.34
CA LYS A 129 -18.12 -20.76 28.22
C LYS A 129 -17.93 -21.22 26.78
N GLU A 130 -16.69 -21.33 26.31
CA GLU A 130 -16.33 -21.58 24.89
C GLU A 130 -16.89 -22.89 24.28
N ASP A 131 -17.42 -23.81 25.10
CA ASP A 131 -17.89 -25.12 24.68
C ASP A 131 -19.35 -25.18 24.20
N PHE A 132 -20.15 -24.13 24.39
CA PHE A 132 -21.56 -24.18 24.00
C PHE A 132 -21.76 -23.91 22.50
N ASN A 133 -22.52 -24.79 21.83
CA ASN A 133 -22.96 -24.57 20.44
C ASN A 133 -24.13 -23.58 20.33
N LEU A 134 -24.86 -23.40 21.43
CA LEU A 134 -26.04 -22.55 21.55
C LEU A 134 -25.99 -21.79 22.88
N CYS A 135 -26.39 -20.52 22.87
CA CYS A 135 -26.43 -19.71 24.08
C CYS A 135 -27.48 -20.25 25.06
N PRO A 136 -27.10 -20.57 26.31
CA PRO A 136 -28.04 -21.09 27.30
C PRO A 136 -29.06 -20.05 27.81
N TYR A 137 -28.88 -18.76 27.48
CA TYR A 137 -29.74 -17.68 27.96
C TYR A 137 -30.75 -17.18 26.93
N CYS A 138 -30.36 -17.08 25.66
CA CYS A 138 -31.23 -16.57 24.59
C CYS A 138 -31.46 -17.55 23.44
N GLY A 139 -30.74 -18.68 23.40
CA GLY A 139 -30.86 -19.65 22.31
C GLY A 139 -30.12 -19.29 21.02
N CYS A 140 -29.36 -18.19 20.99
CA CYS A 140 -28.52 -17.82 19.85
C CYS A 140 -27.49 -18.91 19.53
N ARG A 141 -27.33 -19.28 18.26
CA ARG A 141 -26.30 -20.21 17.81
C ARG A 141 -24.91 -19.55 17.89
N LEU A 142 -23.93 -20.20 18.52
CA LEU A 142 -22.60 -19.63 18.79
C LEU A 142 -21.51 -20.21 17.88
N LYS A 143 -21.75 -21.39 17.32
CA LYS A 143 -20.90 -22.05 16.32
C LYS A 143 -21.77 -22.39 15.10
N LEU A 144 -21.36 -21.93 13.92
CA LEU A 144 -21.95 -22.32 12.64
C LEU A 144 -21.49 -23.73 12.27
#